data_AF-A0A7W5FS73-F1
#
_entry.id   AF-A0A7W5FS73-F1
#
_cell.length_a   1.000
_cell.length_b   1.000
_cell.length_c   1.000
_cell.angle_alpha   90.00
_cell.angle_beta   90.00
_cell.angle_gamma   90.00
#
_symmetry.space_group_name_H-M   'P 1'
#
loop_
_entity.id
_entity.type
_entity.pdbx_description
1 polymer ?
#
loop_
_entity_poly.entity_id
_entity_poly.type
_entity_poly.pdbx_seq_one_letter_code
_entity_poly.pdbx_strand_id
1 'polypeptide(L)'
;MSINIHAASSGHTWYGTDFNPSQAGFAQELASASGAQAQLYDQAFAEFCRRDDLPDFDSIGLHGIWSWISDENRAVIVDFIRRKLKLGGVLYISYNTQPGWAAMVPMRDLLTEYSQVMGAPGKGIAPRINDALQFAERLLASGPGFLSANPQIAAKIESMKKLDRSYLAHEYFNRDWLPMSFSSMTKWLEPAKLNFACSAHYLDHIDVANFSPEQSKILDEIEDPSLRQTVRDFLVNQTFRRDYWVHGARRLSLQARREKWLAQRMILTIPRHLLTLKASTARGEVELHERVYRPVIDCLADYQPKSVEQIARNCEAQGVTQGEVIQALFILAGTLQVQPVQDEETIARAQPLTDKLNRKLCQLSAEGLEQGALASPVTGSAVTADRFHQLFLLARQDGQRLPQDWARFANGILQSLGQRIIIEGKVIDSDQEQLAELERRAGKFGEFLLPIFKALGVAR
;
A
#
# COMPACT_ATOMS: atom_id res chain seq x y z
N MET A 1 -2.65 -11.73 1.92
CA MET A 1 -2.67 -10.94 3.18
C MET A 1 -3.68 -9.79 3.15
N SER A 2 -3.53 -8.78 2.28
CA SER A 2 -4.38 -7.56 2.29
C SER A 2 -5.89 -7.84 2.25
N ILE A 3 -6.36 -8.75 1.38
CA ILE A 3 -7.79 -9.12 1.30
C ILE A 3 -8.35 -9.65 2.62
N ASN A 4 -7.56 -10.42 3.38
CA ASN A 4 -7.98 -10.95 4.69
C ASN A 4 -8.04 -9.86 5.75
N ILE A 5 -7.10 -8.92 5.73
CA ILE A 5 -7.16 -7.75 6.62
C ILE A 5 -8.43 -6.97 6.36
N HIS A 6 -8.71 -6.61 5.09
CA HIS A 6 -9.91 -5.85 4.75
C HIS A 6 -11.20 -6.62 5.02
N ALA A 7 -11.25 -7.92 4.76
CA ALA A 7 -12.42 -8.74 5.06
C ALA A 7 -12.71 -8.78 6.57
N ALA A 8 -11.69 -8.99 7.40
CA ALA A 8 -11.85 -9.02 8.85
C ALA A 8 -12.18 -7.62 9.42
N SER A 9 -11.58 -6.56 8.89
CA SER A 9 -11.69 -5.20 9.43
C SER A 9 -12.92 -4.42 8.99
N SER A 10 -13.60 -4.83 7.91
CA SER A 10 -14.81 -4.16 7.40
C SER A 10 -16.09 -4.98 7.58
N GLY A 11 -15.96 -6.32 7.72
CA GLY A 11 -17.10 -7.23 7.71
C GLY A 11 -17.78 -7.35 6.35
N HIS A 12 -17.19 -6.82 5.28
CA HIS A 12 -17.67 -7.03 3.91
C HIS A 12 -17.31 -8.42 3.40
N THR A 13 -18.05 -8.90 2.41
CA THR A 13 -17.71 -10.13 1.70
C THR A 13 -16.72 -9.81 0.57
N TRP A 14 -15.63 -10.57 0.53
CA TRP A 14 -14.56 -10.43 -0.45
C TRP A 14 -14.44 -11.67 -1.31
N TYR A 15 -14.14 -11.46 -2.58
CA TYR A 15 -13.78 -12.52 -3.51
C TYR A 15 -12.42 -12.16 -4.13
N GLY A 16 -11.55 -13.15 -4.28
CA GLY A 16 -10.23 -12.91 -4.86
C GLY A 16 -9.63 -14.18 -5.46
N THR A 17 -8.75 -14.01 -6.43
CA THR A 17 -8.02 -15.11 -7.06
C THR A 17 -6.55 -14.74 -7.20
N ASP A 18 -5.67 -15.72 -7.03
CA ASP A 18 -4.25 -15.61 -7.35
C ASP A 18 -3.83 -16.87 -8.11
N PHE A 19 -2.91 -16.77 -9.06
CA PHE A 19 -2.47 -17.96 -9.82
C PHE A 19 -1.48 -18.83 -9.02
N ASN A 20 -0.91 -18.32 -7.92
CA ASN A 20 0.06 -19.03 -7.10
C ASN A 20 -0.65 -19.83 -5.99
N PRO A 21 -0.63 -21.18 -6.04
CA PRO A 21 -1.38 -22.00 -5.09
C PRO A 21 -0.93 -21.83 -3.63
N SER A 22 0.36 -21.54 -3.39
CA SER A 22 0.85 -21.34 -2.02
C SER A 22 0.34 -20.03 -1.41
N GLN A 23 0.21 -18.99 -2.23
CA GLN A 23 -0.35 -17.71 -1.80
C GLN A 23 -1.86 -17.82 -1.56
N ALA A 24 -2.58 -18.49 -2.46
CA ALA A 24 -4.00 -18.75 -2.31
C ALA A 24 -4.30 -19.59 -1.06
N GLY A 25 -3.57 -20.69 -0.86
CA GLY A 25 -3.71 -21.56 0.31
C GLY A 25 -3.43 -20.84 1.63
N PHE A 26 -2.34 -20.07 1.70
CA PHE A 26 -2.06 -19.24 2.88
C PHE A 26 -3.16 -18.20 3.14
N ALA A 27 -3.71 -17.60 2.08
CA ALA A 27 -4.78 -16.62 2.24
C ALA A 27 -6.09 -17.29 2.71
N GLN A 28 -6.41 -18.50 2.24
CA GLN A 28 -7.55 -19.29 2.71
C GLN A 28 -7.40 -19.70 4.19
N GLU A 29 -6.19 -20.04 4.63
CA GLU A 29 -5.90 -20.33 6.04
C GLU A 29 -6.24 -19.13 6.93
N LEU A 30 -5.80 -17.93 6.55
CA LEU A 30 -6.09 -16.70 7.30
C LEU A 30 -7.58 -16.32 7.28
N ALA A 31 -8.26 -16.50 6.15
CA ALA A 31 -9.71 -16.32 6.05
C ALA A 31 -10.43 -17.24 7.05
N SER A 32 -10.06 -18.52 7.05
CA SER A 32 -10.62 -19.53 7.95
C SER A 32 -10.35 -19.20 9.42
N ALA A 33 -9.13 -18.78 9.76
CA ALA A 33 -8.75 -18.44 11.13
C ALA A 33 -9.51 -17.22 11.66
N SER A 34 -9.74 -16.21 10.83
CA SER A 34 -10.50 -15.01 11.21
C SER A 34 -12.02 -15.25 11.25
N GLY A 35 -12.52 -16.18 10.44
CA GLY A 35 -13.95 -16.34 10.17
C GLY A 35 -14.53 -15.21 9.33
N ALA A 36 -13.68 -14.38 8.70
CA ALA A 36 -14.13 -13.32 7.80
C ALA A 36 -14.66 -13.91 6.49
N GLN A 37 -15.57 -13.18 5.86
CA GLN A 37 -16.19 -13.59 4.60
C GLN A 37 -15.25 -13.30 3.42
N ALA A 38 -14.21 -14.12 3.25
CA ALA A 38 -13.26 -14.03 2.13
C ALA A 38 -13.21 -15.35 1.33
N GLN A 39 -13.76 -15.32 0.12
CA GLN A 39 -13.82 -16.43 -0.83
C GLN A 39 -12.60 -16.32 -1.76
N LEU A 40 -11.56 -17.11 -1.50
CA LEU A 40 -10.26 -16.98 -2.16
C LEU A 40 -9.93 -18.23 -2.99
N TYR A 41 -9.41 -18.04 -4.19
CA TYR A 41 -9.23 -19.11 -5.19
C TYR A 41 -7.81 -19.09 -5.79
N ASP A 42 -7.39 -20.24 -6.32
CA ASP A 42 -6.14 -20.45 -7.05
C ASP A 42 -6.38 -20.54 -8.57
N GLN A 43 -7.22 -19.66 -9.12
CA GLN A 43 -7.70 -19.73 -10.50
C GLN A 43 -7.05 -18.67 -11.40
N ALA A 44 -6.82 -19.03 -12.67
CA ALA A 44 -6.48 -18.05 -13.70
C ALA A 44 -7.64 -17.09 -13.97
N PHE A 45 -7.35 -15.89 -14.49
CA PHE A 45 -8.38 -14.87 -14.75
C PHE A 45 -9.54 -15.38 -15.60
N ALA A 46 -9.25 -16.11 -16.68
CA ALA A 46 -10.27 -16.64 -17.59
C ALA A 46 -11.22 -17.65 -16.93
N GLU A 47 -10.75 -18.40 -15.92
CA GLU A 47 -11.57 -19.34 -15.17
C GLU A 47 -12.40 -18.59 -14.11
N PHE A 48 -11.74 -17.79 -13.26
CA PHE A 48 -12.41 -17.04 -12.21
C PHE A 48 -13.48 -16.08 -12.76
N CYS A 49 -13.19 -15.35 -13.84
CA CYS A 49 -14.10 -14.35 -14.42
C CYS A 49 -15.32 -14.95 -15.13
N ARG A 50 -15.35 -16.27 -15.36
CA ARG A 50 -16.45 -17.02 -15.98
C ARG A 50 -17.33 -17.75 -14.97
N ARG A 51 -17.01 -17.69 -13.68
CA ARG A 51 -17.80 -18.30 -12.63
C ARG A 51 -19.21 -17.69 -12.56
N ASP A 52 -20.21 -18.55 -12.47
CA ASP A 52 -21.62 -18.15 -12.36
C ASP A 52 -22.02 -17.78 -10.92
N ASP A 53 -21.27 -18.23 -9.92
CA ASP A 53 -21.57 -18.03 -8.49
C ASP A 53 -21.01 -16.71 -7.91
N LEU A 54 -20.30 -15.92 -8.73
CA LEU A 54 -19.78 -14.60 -8.30
C LEU A 54 -20.91 -13.54 -8.28
N PRO A 55 -21.00 -12.73 -7.22
CA PRO A 55 -21.98 -11.66 -7.15
C PRO A 55 -21.60 -10.49 -8.08
N ASP A 56 -22.47 -9.50 -8.16
CA ASP A 56 -22.06 -8.18 -8.63
C ASP A 56 -21.34 -7.44 -7.49
N PHE A 57 -20.30 -6.69 -7.83
CA PHE A 57 -19.37 -6.06 -6.91
C PHE A 57 -19.61 -4.55 -6.79
N ASP A 58 -19.56 -4.04 -5.56
CA ASP A 58 -19.51 -2.60 -5.27
C ASP A 58 -18.14 -2.00 -5.60
N SER A 59 -17.08 -2.81 -5.51
CA SER A 59 -15.74 -2.44 -5.93
C SER A 59 -14.94 -3.64 -6.46
N ILE A 60 -14.03 -3.37 -7.38
CA ILE A 60 -13.07 -4.35 -7.91
C ILE A 60 -11.66 -3.75 -7.78
N GLY A 61 -10.69 -4.54 -7.34
CA GLY A 61 -9.30 -4.10 -7.15
C GLY A 61 -8.31 -4.92 -7.98
N LEU A 62 -7.45 -4.22 -8.73
CA LEU A 62 -6.35 -4.80 -9.50
C LEU A 62 -5.05 -4.09 -9.11
N HIS A 63 -4.29 -4.68 -8.18
CA HIS A 63 -3.05 -4.08 -7.70
C HIS A 63 -1.82 -4.81 -8.24
N GLY A 64 -1.01 -4.13 -9.05
CA GLY A 64 0.27 -4.68 -9.52
C GLY A 64 0.13 -5.80 -10.56
N ILE A 65 -0.99 -5.81 -11.30
CA ILE A 65 -1.30 -6.85 -12.28
C ILE A 65 -1.32 -6.30 -13.71
N TRP A 66 -1.95 -5.15 -13.93
CA TRP A 66 -2.35 -4.69 -15.27
C TRP A 66 -1.21 -4.59 -16.28
N SER A 67 -0.05 -4.10 -15.85
CA SER A 67 1.13 -3.99 -16.71
C SER A 67 1.80 -5.34 -16.99
N TRP A 68 1.52 -6.38 -16.20
CA TRP A 68 2.23 -7.67 -16.18
C TRP A 68 1.47 -8.82 -16.83
N ILE A 69 0.40 -8.51 -17.56
CA ILE A 69 -0.48 -9.49 -18.20
C ILE A 69 -0.61 -9.23 -19.70
N SER A 70 -1.00 -10.25 -20.45
CA SER A 70 -1.25 -10.14 -21.89
C SER A 70 -2.55 -9.40 -22.20
N ASP A 71 -2.69 -8.94 -23.45
CA ASP A 71 -3.90 -8.26 -23.92
C ASP A 71 -5.16 -9.15 -23.87
N GLU A 72 -5.01 -10.47 -24.04
CA GLU A 72 -6.11 -11.42 -23.89
C GLU A 72 -6.63 -11.43 -22.44
N ASN A 73 -5.72 -11.42 -21.46
CA ASN A 73 -6.11 -11.34 -20.05
C ASN A 73 -6.70 -9.97 -19.70
N ARG A 74 -6.19 -8.88 -20.28
CA ARG A 74 -6.81 -7.54 -20.14
C ARG A 74 -8.24 -7.55 -20.66
N ALA A 75 -8.49 -8.14 -21.83
CA ALA A 75 -9.83 -8.23 -22.41
C ALA A 75 -10.79 -9.04 -21.52
N VAL A 76 -10.34 -10.18 -20.96
CA VAL A 76 -11.12 -10.97 -19.99
C VAL A 76 -11.49 -10.14 -18.76
N ILE A 77 -10.53 -9.41 -18.20
CA ILE A 77 -10.74 -8.58 -17.01
C ILE A 77 -11.69 -7.41 -17.31
N VAL A 78 -11.52 -6.72 -18.44
CA VAL A 78 -12.40 -5.60 -18.83
C VAL A 78 -13.84 -6.08 -19.03
N ASP A 79 -14.04 -7.22 -19.70
CA ASP A 79 -15.39 -7.80 -19.84
C ASP A 79 -15.99 -8.20 -18.48
N PHE A 80 -15.18 -8.77 -17.58
CA PHE A 80 -15.62 -9.07 -16.22
C PHE A 80 -16.07 -7.82 -15.47
N ILE A 81 -15.26 -6.76 -15.48
CA ILE A 81 -15.58 -5.48 -14.84
C ILE A 81 -16.88 -4.91 -15.42
N ARG A 82 -17.03 -4.92 -16.74
CA ARG A 82 -18.26 -4.46 -17.42
C ARG A 82 -19.50 -5.20 -16.95
N ARG A 83 -19.41 -6.53 -16.75
CA ARG A 83 -20.56 -7.38 -16.37
C ARG A 83 -20.86 -7.35 -14.88
N LYS A 84 -19.82 -7.24 -14.04
CA LYS A 84 -19.91 -7.53 -12.61
C LYS A 84 -19.69 -6.32 -11.72
N LEU A 85 -19.19 -5.19 -12.21
CA LEU A 85 -19.16 -3.97 -11.41
C LEU A 85 -20.52 -3.29 -11.45
N LYS A 86 -21.11 -3.03 -10.29
CA LYS A 86 -22.41 -2.34 -10.18
C LYS A 86 -22.34 -0.92 -10.74
N LEU A 87 -23.51 -0.36 -11.11
CA LEU A 87 -23.64 1.07 -11.39
C LEU A 87 -23.24 1.87 -10.14
N GLY A 88 -22.36 2.86 -10.31
CA GLY A 88 -21.74 3.60 -9.21
C GLY A 88 -20.60 2.87 -8.52
N GLY A 89 -20.30 1.62 -8.90
CA GLY A 89 -19.20 0.84 -8.35
C GLY A 89 -17.84 1.39 -8.76
N VAL A 90 -16.81 1.06 -7.96
CA VAL A 90 -15.46 1.63 -8.07
C VAL A 90 -14.45 0.55 -8.47
N LEU A 91 -13.74 0.78 -9.57
CA LEU A 91 -12.53 0.04 -9.92
C LEU A 91 -11.30 0.76 -9.32
N TYR A 92 -10.54 0.07 -8.49
CA TYR A 92 -9.16 0.42 -8.19
C TYR A 92 -8.23 -0.33 -9.14
N ILE A 93 -7.32 0.36 -9.82
CA ILE A 93 -6.34 -0.27 -10.69
C ILE A 93 -4.99 0.44 -10.61
N SER A 94 -3.91 -0.33 -10.56
CA SER A 94 -2.54 0.19 -10.63
C SER A 94 -1.74 -0.40 -11.80
N TYR A 95 -0.88 0.44 -12.39
CA TYR A 95 -0.15 0.12 -13.61
C TYR A 95 1.10 1.01 -13.77
N ASN A 96 2.13 0.45 -14.40
CA ASN A 96 3.33 1.18 -14.82
C ASN A 96 2.98 2.12 -15.97
N THR A 97 3.59 3.30 -15.98
CA THR A 97 3.27 4.34 -16.96
C THR A 97 4.44 4.77 -17.81
N GLN A 98 4.12 5.12 -19.05
CA GLN A 98 4.92 6.06 -19.83
C GLN A 98 4.53 7.49 -19.38
N PRO A 99 5.46 8.43 -19.23
CA PRO A 99 6.84 8.43 -19.74
C PRO A 99 7.92 7.94 -18.75
N GLY A 100 7.61 7.74 -17.47
CA GLY A 100 8.62 7.44 -16.44
C GLY A 100 9.44 6.18 -16.71
N TRP A 101 8.90 5.22 -17.46
CA TRP A 101 9.59 4.00 -17.86
C TRP A 101 10.27 4.08 -19.23
N ALA A 102 10.09 5.15 -20.02
CA ALA A 102 10.50 5.22 -21.43
C ALA A 102 11.97 4.88 -21.64
N ALA A 103 12.85 5.44 -20.82
CA ALA A 103 14.28 5.18 -20.89
C ALA A 103 14.67 3.75 -20.48
N MET A 104 13.87 3.10 -19.63
CA MET A 104 14.20 1.79 -19.07
C MET A 104 13.63 0.63 -19.89
N VAL A 105 12.55 0.85 -20.66
CA VAL A 105 11.92 -0.19 -21.50
C VAL A 105 12.93 -0.91 -22.40
N PRO A 106 13.74 -0.23 -23.23
CA PRO A 106 14.71 -0.91 -24.10
C PRO A 106 15.74 -1.73 -23.33
N MET A 107 16.19 -1.24 -22.17
CA MET A 107 17.12 -1.96 -21.32
C MET A 107 16.48 -3.22 -20.74
N ARG A 108 15.23 -3.13 -20.25
CA ARG A 108 14.51 -4.30 -19.74
C ARG A 108 14.31 -5.35 -20.82
N ASP A 109 13.94 -4.92 -22.03
CA ASP A 109 13.68 -5.84 -23.15
C ASP A 109 14.96 -6.62 -23.48
N LEU A 110 16.09 -5.93 -23.52
CA LEU A 110 17.40 -6.55 -23.67
C LEU A 110 17.74 -7.54 -22.55
N LEU A 111 17.47 -7.21 -21.27
CA LEU A 111 17.69 -8.13 -20.15
C LEU A 111 16.83 -9.39 -20.26
N THR A 112 15.59 -9.23 -20.70
CA THR A 112 14.63 -10.33 -20.87
C THR A 112 15.06 -11.22 -22.02
N GLU A 113 15.42 -10.64 -23.16
CA GLU A 113 15.94 -11.36 -24.33
C GLU A 113 17.23 -12.11 -23.99
N TYR A 114 18.18 -11.46 -23.30
CA TYR A 114 19.40 -12.12 -22.84
C TYR A 114 19.09 -13.31 -21.93
N SER A 115 18.18 -13.15 -20.97
CA SER A 115 17.77 -14.22 -20.05
C SER A 115 17.12 -15.40 -20.78
N GLN A 116 16.35 -15.14 -21.84
CA GLN A 116 15.70 -16.16 -22.66
C GLN A 116 16.69 -16.91 -23.58
N VAL A 117 17.59 -16.18 -24.25
CA VAL A 117 18.51 -16.75 -25.25
C VAL A 117 19.74 -17.39 -24.60
N MET A 118 20.33 -16.72 -23.60
CA MET A 118 21.57 -17.15 -22.96
C MET A 118 21.33 -17.94 -21.67
N GLY A 119 20.10 -17.97 -21.16
CA GLY A 119 19.73 -18.74 -19.98
C GLY A 119 19.65 -20.23 -20.29
N ALA A 120 20.60 -21.02 -19.78
CA ALA A 120 20.58 -22.47 -19.94
C ALA A 120 19.24 -23.08 -19.47
N PRO A 121 18.56 -23.93 -20.28
CA PRO A 121 17.41 -24.70 -19.84
C PRO A 121 17.78 -25.50 -18.58
N GLY A 122 17.07 -25.26 -17.47
CA GLY A 122 17.35 -25.90 -16.17
C GLY A 122 18.11 -25.05 -15.14
N LYS A 123 18.74 -23.92 -15.52
CA LYS A 123 19.17 -22.92 -14.52
C LYS A 123 17.94 -22.26 -13.89
N GLY A 124 17.88 -22.20 -12.56
CA GLY A 124 16.85 -21.47 -11.83
C GLY A 124 16.84 -19.97 -12.18
N ILE A 125 15.75 -19.27 -11.86
CA ILE A 125 15.53 -17.89 -12.27
C ILE A 125 16.55 -16.91 -11.68
N ALA A 126 16.95 -17.11 -10.42
CA ALA A 126 17.89 -16.23 -9.73
C ALA A 126 19.29 -16.20 -10.39
N PRO A 127 19.93 -17.34 -10.73
CA PRO A 127 21.14 -17.36 -11.53
C PRO A 127 21.01 -16.64 -12.88
N ARG A 128 19.89 -16.83 -13.59
CA ARG A 128 19.66 -16.15 -14.89
C ARG A 128 19.58 -14.63 -14.73
N ILE A 129 18.92 -14.14 -13.69
CA ILE A 129 18.85 -12.71 -13.36
C ILE A 129 20.24 -12.16 -13.07
N ASN A 130 21.06 -12.88 -12.28
CA ASN A 130 22.45 -12.47 -12.02
C ASN A 130 23.27 -12.38 -13.30
N ASP A 131 23.17 -13.39 -14.16
CA ASP A 131 23.87 -13.43 -15.46
C ASP A 131 23.45 -12.24 -16.35
N ALA A 132 22.15 -11.90 -16.39
CA ALA A 132 21.64 -10.75 -17.14
C ALA A 132 22.12 -9.40 -16.56
N LEU A 133 22.11 -9.24 -15.23
CA LEU A 133 22.63 -8.02 -14.59
C LEU A 133 24.12 -7.82 -14.85
N GLN A 134 24.91 -8.90 -14.77
CA GLN A 134 26.34 -8.85 -15.08
C GLN A 134 26.59 -8.53 -16.55
N PHE A 135 25.77 -9.06 -17.45
CA PHE A 135 25.82 -8.68 -18.86
C PHE A 135 25.52 -7.19 -19.06
N ALA A 136 24.48 -6.67 -18.41
CA ALA A 136 24.12 -5.25 -18.47
C ALA A 136 25.27 -4.36 -18.00
N GLU A 137 25.92 -4.72 -16.90
CA GLU A 137 27.07 -3.99 -16.36
C GLU A 137 28.23 -3.94 -17.36
N ARG A 138 28.58 -5.08 -17.97
CA ARG A 138 29.62 -5.12 -19.01
C ARG A 138 29.25 -4.30 -20.24
N LEU A 139 27.99 -4.37 -20.66
CA LEU A 139 27.48 -3.59 -21.79
C LEU A 139 27.56 -2.09 -21.50
N LEU A 140 27.11 -1.64 -20.32
CA LEU A 140 27.15 -0.23 -19.96
C LEU A 140 28.60 0.27 -19.79
N ALA A 141 29.49 -0.55 -19.26
CA ALA A 141 30.91 -0.23 -19.14
C ALA A 141 31.61 -0.03 -20.50
N SER A 142 31.06 -0.57 -21.59
CA SER A 142 31.60 -0.34 -22.93
C SER A 142 31.27 1.06 -23.50
N GLY A 143 30.53 1.89 -22.76
CA GLY A 143 30.12 3.23 -23.19
C GLY A 143 29.19 3.27 -24.41
N PRO A 144 28.08 2.50 -24.44
CA PRO A 144 27.19 2.45 -25.60
C PRO A 144 26.46 3.79 -25.77
N GLY A 145 26.14 4.17 -27.00
CA GLY A 145 25.39 5.41 -27.29
C GLY A 145 24.05 5.51 -26.54
N PHE A 146 23.42 4.36 -26.22
CA PHE A 146 22.24 4.30 -25.36
C PHE A 146 22.47 4.91 -23.97
N LEU A 147 23.62 4.64 -23.34
CA LEU A 147 23.98 5.18 -22.03
C LEU A 147 24.25 6.69 -22.11
N SER A 148 24.88 7.15 -23.19
CA SER A 148 25.09 8.59 -23.42
C SER A 148 23.76 9.35 -23.52
N ALA A 149 22.74 8.76 -24.14
CA ALA A 149 21.40 9.33 -24.23
C ALA A 149 20.57 9.13 -22.95
N ASN A 150 20.88 8.14 -22.12
CA ASN A 150 20.12 7.76 -20.92
C ASN A 150 21.04 7.48 -19.71
N PRO A 151 21.77 8.49 -19.20
CA PRO A 151 22.76 8.32 -18.14
C PRO A 151 22.17 7.75 -16.83
N GLN A 152 20.89 7.99 -16.57
CA GLN A 152 20.16 7.51 -15.41
C GLN A 152 20.09 5.97 -15.32
N ILE A 153 20.26 5.26 -16.44
CA ILE A 153 20.15 3.80 -16.48
C ILE A 153 21.27 3.12 -15.68
N ALA A 154 22.48 3.68 -15.66
CA ALA A 154 23.58 3.13 -14.88
C ALA A 154 23.24 3.04 -13.39
N ALA A 155 22.74 4.14 -12.82
CA ALA A 155 22.31 4.17 -11.41
C ALA A 155 21.15 3.20 -11.14
N LYS A 156 20.23 3.04 -12.11
CA LYS A 156 19.11 2.10 -11.99
C LYS A 156 19.59 0.65 -11.94
N ILE A 157 20.48 0.22 -12.83
CA ILE A 157 21.05 -1.13 -12.83
C ILE A 157 21.81 -1.40 -11.52
N GLU A 158 22.58 -0.44 -11.03
CA GLU A 158 23.26 -0.58 -9.73
C GLU A 158 22.29 -0.70 -8.56
N SER A 159 21.17 0.03 -8.59
CA SER A 159 20.12 -0.13 -7.58
C SER A 159 19.44 -1.51 -7.64
N MET A 160 19.24 -2.06 -8.84
CA MET A 160 18.61 -3.37 -9.04
C MET A 160 19.43 -4.50 -8.42
N LYS A 161 20.77 -4.40 -8.43
CA LYS A 161 21.66 -5.42 -7.84
C LYS A 161 21.37 -5.68 -6.36
N LYS A 162 20.88 -4.67 -5.63
CA LYS A 162 20.54 -4.72 -4.20
C LYS A 162 19.17 -5.32 -3.89
N LEU A 163 18.32 -5.53 -4.90
CA LEU A 163 16.97 -6.03 -4.73
C LEU A 163 16.92 -7.55 -4.68
N ASP A 164 15.90 -8.08 -3.98
CA ASP A 164 15.60 -9.51 -3.95
C ASP A 164 15.36 -10.06 -5.37
N ARG A 165 15.80 -11.30 -5.61
CA ARG A 165 15.72 -11.90 -6.96
C ARG A 165 14.31 -12.29 -7.35
N SER A 166 13.44 -12.61 -6.40
CA SER A 166 12.02 -12.85 -6.68
C SER A 166 11.35 -11.54 -7.10
N TYR A 167 11.64 -10.43 -6.40
CA TYR A 167 11.16 -9.10 -6.80
C TYR A 167 11.62 -8.75 -8.22
N LEU A 168 12.92 -8.92 -8.53
CA LEU A 168 13.42 -8.65 -9.87
C LEU A 168 12.77 -9.53 -10.94
N ALA A 169 12.55 -10.81 -10.63
CA ALA A 169 11.86 -11.73 -11.54
C ALA A 169 10.49 -11.19 -11.93
N HIS A 170 9.70 -10.76 -10.94
CA HIS A 170 8.37 -10.20 -11.15
C HIS A 170 8.40 -8.82 -11.84
N GLU A 171 9.32 -7.92 -11.42
CA GLU A 171 9.33 -6.50 -11.84
C GLU A 171 10.14 -6.22 -13.11
N TYR A 172 10.96 -7.14 -13.62
CA TYR A 172 11.78 -6.86 -14.81
C TYR A 172 11.84 -8.03 -15.80
N PHE A 173 11.68 -9.28 -15.35
CA PHE A 173 11.92 -10.47 -16.18
C PHE A 173 10.66 -11.28 -16.51
N ASN A 174 9.47 -10.83 -16.09
CA ASN A 174 8.22 -11.41 -16.57
C ASN A 174 8.17 -11.26 -18.10
N ARG A 175 7.58 -12.21 -18.84
CA ARG A 175 7.49 -12.13 -20.31
C ARG A 175 6.65 -10.93 -20.74
N ASP A 176 5.44 -10.85 -20.18
CA ASP A 176 4.46 -9.83 -20.53
C ASP A 176 4.67 -8.63 -19.60
N TRP A 177 5.13 -7.51 -20.17
CA TRP A 177 5.23 -6.23 -19.46
C TRP A 177 5.00 -5.07 -20.41
N LEU A 178 4.06 -4.20 -20.06
CA LEU A 178 3.74 -3.02 -20.87
C LEU A 178 3.38 -1.83 -19.96
N PRO A 179 4.31 -0.88 -19.78
CA PRO A 179 3.96 0.44 -19.28
C PRO A 179 3.07 1.18 -20.29
N MET A 180 1.97 1.78 -19.82
CA MET A 180 0.99 2.43 -20.70
C MET A 180 0.77 3.90 -20.36
N SER A 181 0.42 4.72 -21.33
CA SER A 181 -0.06 6.08 -21.06
C SER A 181 -1.46 6.04 -20.43
N PHE A 182 -1.82 7.11 -19.72
CA PHE A 182 -3.18 7.29 -19.21
C PHE A 182 -4.25 7.23 -20.31
N SER A 183 -3.96 7.81 -21.48
CA SER A 183 -4.87 7.78 -22.65
C SER A 183 -5.12 6.36 -23.16
N SER A 184 -4.10 5.50 -23.20
CA SER A 184 -4.26 4.08 -23.57
C SER A 184 -5.06 3.32 -22.51
N MET A 185 -4.84 3.63 -21.23
CA MET A 185 -5.63 3.06 -20.14
C MET A 185 -7.12 3.43 -20.25
N THR A 186 -7.41 4.68 -20.59
CA THR A 186 -8.79 5.15 -20.82
C THR A 186 -9.48 4.33 -21.92
N LYS A 187 -8.79 4.07 -23.04
CA LYS A 187 -9.32 3.26 -24.15
C LYS A 187 -9.59 1.82 -23.75
N TRP A 188 -8.70 1.21 -22.96
CA TRP A 188 -8.91 -0.16 -22.46
C TRP A 188 -10.15 -0.27 -21.57
N LEU A 189 -10.44 0.74 -20.78
CA LEU A 189 -11.57 0.75 -19.85
C LEU A 189 -12.88 1.27 -20.44
N GLU A 190 -12.84 1.90 -21.62
CA GLU A 190 -14.01 2.47 -22.30
C GLU A 190 -15.14 1.44 -22.52
N PRO A 191 -14.89 0.19 -22.98
CA PRO A 191 -15.95 -0.81 -23.13
C PRO A 191 -16.66 -1.18 -21.82
N ALA A 192 -15.99 -0.99 -20.68
CA ALA A 192 -16.57 -1.17 -19.35
C ALA A 192 -17.33 0.07 -18.83
N LYS A 193 -17.44 1.13 -19.64
CA LYS A 193 -18.16 2.38 -19.30
C LYS A 193 -17.67 2.99 -17.98
N LEU A 194 -16.36 2.96 -17.80
CA LEU A 194 -15.68 3.52 -16.64
C LEU A 194 -15.22 4.94 -16.93
N ASN A 195 -15.34 5.81 -15.94
CA ASN A 195 -14.81 7.17 -15.98
C ASN A 195 -13.76 7.34 -14.90
N PHE A 196 -12.67 8.03 -15.22
CA PHE A 196 -11.67 8.38 -14.24
C PHE A 196 -12.27 9.24 -13.12
N ALA A 197 -12.09 8.82 -11.87
CA ALA A 197 -12.53 9.57 -10.70
C ALA A 197 -11.37 10.40 -10.14
N CYS A 198 -10.29 9.75 -9.73
CA CYS A 198 -9.09 10.40 -9.21
C CYS A 198 -7.94 9.40 -9.00
N SER A 199 -6.74 9.91 -8.69
CA SER A 199 -5.66 9.09 -8.15
C SER A 199 -6.02 8.58 -6.74
N ALA A 200 -5.68 7.32 -6.48
CA ALA A 200 -5.74 6.72 -5.15
C ALA A 200 -4.51 7.10 -4.28
N HIS A 201 -3.53 7.78 -4.85
CA HIS A 201 -2.39 8.32 -4.12
C HIS A 201 -2.68 9.76 -3.68
N TYR A 202 -2.83 9.97 -2.37
CA TYR A 202 -3.28 11.24 -1.81
C TYR A 202 -2.37 12.41 -2.20
N LEU A 203 -1.06 12.22 -2.21
CA LEU A 203 -0.13 13.31 -2.53
C LEU A 203 -0.25 13.79 -3.98
N ASP A 204 -0.84 12.99 -4.88
CA ASP A 204 -1.05 13.39 -6.29
C ASP A 204 -2.07 14.53 -6.45
N HIS A 205 -2.91 14.79 -5.43
CA HIS A 205 -3.96 15.82 -5.47
C HIS A 205 -3.46 17.20 -5.02
N ILE A 206 -2.19 17.32 -4.65
CA ILE A 206 -1.61 18.58 -4.15
C ILE A 206 -0.90 19.28 -5.31
N ASP A 207 -1.68 19.91 -6.19
CA ASP A 207 -1.17 20.50 -7.43
C ASP A 207 -0.02 21.49 -7.18
N VAL A 208 -0.16 22.37 -6.19
CA VAL A 208 0.87 23.37 -5.82
C VAL A 208 2.20 22.76 -5.39
N ALA A 209 2.19 21.51 -4.92
CA ALA A 209 3.39 20.79 -4.51
C ALA A 209 3.96 19.94 -5.65
N ASN A 210 3.12 19.48 -6.58
CA ASN A 210 3.52 18.64 -7.70
C ASN A 210 3.89 19.43 -8.96
N PHE A 211 3.42 20.67 -9.11
CA PHE A 211 3.59 21.48 -10.31
C PHE A 211 4.16 22.86 -9.99
N SER A 212 4.88 23.46 -10.95
CA SER A 212 5.16 24.90 -10.93
C SER A 212 3.90 25.69 -11.34
N PRO A 213 3.86 27.02 -11.09
CA PRO A 213 2.79 27.86 -11.58
C PRO A 213 2.60 27.79 -13.10
N GLU A 214 3.69 27.70 -13.87
CA GLU A 214 3.67 27.57 -15.34
C GLU A 214 3.09 26.23 -15.78
N GLN A 215 3.50 25.15 -15.11
CA GLN A 215 2.97 23.81 -15.36
C GLN A 215 1.47 23.71 -15.03
N SER A 216 1.03 24.37 -13.95
CA SER A 216 -0.37 24.45 -13.56
C SER A 216 -1.21 25.16 -14.62
N LYS A 217 -0.71 26.29 -15.16
CA LYS A 217 -1.36 27.01 -16.27
C LYS A 217 -1.55 26.13 -17.51
N ILE A 218 -0.52 25.36 -17.90
CA ILE A 218 -0.62 24.42 -19.03
C ILE A 218 -1.73 23.40 -18.79
N LEU A 219 -1.84 22.85 -17.58
CA LEU A 219 -2.91 21.90 -17.27
C LEU A 219 -4.29 22.56 -17.35
N ASP A 220 -4.42 23.80 -16.86
CA ASP A 220 -5.66 24.57 -16.81
C ASP A 220 -6.20 24.99 -18.19
N GLU A 221 -5.35 25.01 -19.21
CA GLU A 221 -5.73 25.21 -20.62
C GLU A 221 -6.33 23.95 -21.27
N ILE A 222 -6.22 22.77 -20.64
CA ILE A 222 -6.66 21.51 -21.22
C ILE A 222 -8.05 21.12 -20.68
N GLU A 223 -9.07 21.21 -21.54
CA GLU A 223 -10.44 20.82 -21.19
C GLU A 223 -10.66 19.30 -21.17
N ASP A 224 -10.03 18.55 -22.09
CA ASP A 224 -10.19 17.09 -22.16
C ASP A 224 -9.52 16.41 -20.95
N PRO A 225 -10.29 15.71 -20.07
CA PRO A 225 -9.72 15.14 -18.85
C PRO A 225 -8.66 14.08 -19.11
N SER A 226 -8.77 13.31 -20.20
CA SER A 226 -7.81 12.26 -20.54
C SER A 226 -6.48 12.86 -20.98
N LEU A 227 -6.52 13.89 -21.84
CA LEU A 227 -5.33 14.62 -22.25
C LEU A 227 -4.71 15.36 -21.07
N ARG A 228 -5.51 15.99 -20.20
CA ARG A 228 -4.99 16.66 -18.99
C ARG A 228 -4.20 15.69 -18.11
N GLN A 229 -4.72 14.48 -17.88
CA GLN A 229 -4.01 13.45 -17.12
C GLN A 229 -2.79 12.88 -17.85
N THR A 230 -2.82 12.80 -19.18
CA THR A 230 -1.67 12.39 -19.98
C THR A 230 -0.54 13.43 -19.90
N VAL A 231 -0.86 14.72 -20.04
CA VAL A 231 0.12 15.81 -19.88
C VAL A 231 0.65 15.86 -18.46
N ARG A 232 -0.22 15.67 -17.45
CA ARG A 232 0.19 15.54 -16.04
C ARG A 232 1.33 14.53 -15.88
N ASP A 233 1.20 13.35 -16.49
CA ASP A 233 2.21 12.28 -16.38
C ASP A 233 3.57 12.68 -16.96
N PHE A 234 3.60 13.52 -18.00
CA PHE A 234 4.85 14.11 -18.51
C PHE A 234 5.46 15.11 -17.54
N LEU A 235 4.63 15.96 -16.92
CA LEU A 235 5.11 17.00 -16.02
C LEU A 235 5.79 16.42 -14.76
N VAL A 236 5.31 15.27 -14.27
CA VAL A 236 5.86 14.60 -13.07
C VAL A 236 6.73 13.39 -13.40
N ASN A 237 6.97 13.11 -14.69
CA ASN A 237 7.64 11.90 -15.16
C ASN A 237 7.08 10.61 -14.52
N GLN A 238 5.76 10.46 -14.55
CA GLN A 238 5.03 9.43 -13.82
C GLN A 238 5.53 8.02 -14.21
N THR A 239 5.90 7.22 -13.22
CA THR A 239 6.36 5.83 -13.39
C THR A 239 5.28 4.80 -13.04
N PHE A 240 4.38 5.11 -12.10
CA PHE A 240 3.39 4.17 -11.60
C PHE A 240 2.12 4.89 -11.16
N ARG A 241 0.97 4.51 -11.71
CA ARG A 241 -0.33 5.07 -11.31
C ARG A 241 -1.13 4.07 -10.48
N ARG A 242 -1.97 4.62 -9.62
CA ARG A 242 -2.95 3.92 -8.78
C ARG A 242 -4.20 4.79 -8.85
N ASP A 243 -5.21 4.34 -9.57
CA ASP A 243 -6.34 5.18 -9.94
C ASP A 243 -7.66 4.54 -9.51
N TYR A 244 -8.62 5.39 -9.13
CA TYR A 244 -10.02 5.03 -8.98
C TYR A 244 -10.80 5.42 -10.24
N TRP A 245 -11.56 4.47 -10.76
CA TRP A 245 -12.47 4.62 -11.89
C TRP A 245 -13.88 4.22 -11.46
N VAL A 246 -14.90 4.91 -11.94
CA VAL A 246 -16.29 4.70 -11.50
C VAL A 246 -17.16 4.33 -12.69
N HIS A 247 -18.00 3.32 -12.52
CA HIS A 247 -18.99 2.94 -13.52
C HIS A 247 -20.18 3.89 -13.45
N GLY A 248 -20.39 4.71 -14.49
CA GLY A 248 -21.49 5.68 -14.54
C GLY A 248 -21.33 6.81 -13.50
N ALA A 249 -20.16 7.45 -13.48
CA ALA A 249 -19.81 8.44 -12.47
C ALA A 249 -20.80 9.61 -12.40
N ARG A 250 -21.25 9.95 -11.18
CA ARG A 250 -22.02 11.17 -10.89
C ARG A 250 -21.23 12.11 -10.02
N ARG A 251 -21.14 13.38 -10.42
CA ARG A 251 -20.45 14.40 -9.63
C ARG A 251 -21.35 14.86 -8.48
N LEU A 252 -20.77 14.91 -7.27
CA LEU A 252 -21.41 15.52 -6.12
C LEU A 252 -21.37 17.05 -6.26
N SER A 253 -22.39 17.73 -5.72
CA SER A 253 -22.33 19.18 -5.55
C SER A 253 -21.23 19.55 -4.55
N LEU A 254 -20.74 20.80 -4.63
CA LEU A 254 -19.74 21.30 -3.68
C LEU A 254 -20.21 21.19 -2.23
N GLN A 255 -21.50 21.44 -1.99
CA GLN A 255 -22.13 21.32 -0.67
C GLN A 255 -22.14 19.86 -0.19
N ALA A 256 -22.65 18.92 -0.99
CA ALA A 256 -22.68 17.51 -0.61
C ALA A 256 -21.28 16.94 -0.36
N ARG A 257 -20.28 17.39 -1.15
CA ARG A 257 -18.87 17.05 -0.92
C ARG A 257 -18.35 17.58 0.41
N ARG A 258 -18.67 18.83 0.75
CA ARG A 258 -18.27 19.46 2.02
C ARG A 258 -18.90 18.76 3.22
N GLU A 259 -20.18 18.43 3.14
CA GLU A 259 -20.91 17.69 4.19
C GLU A 259 -20.27 16.32 4.46
N LYS A 260 -19.95 15.56 3.40
CA LYS A 260 -19.24 14.27 3.53
C LYS A 260 -17.86 14.43 4.17
N TRP A 261 -17.10 15.45 3.77
CA TRP A 261 -15.79 15.73 4.39
C TRP A 261 -15.92 16.05 5.87
N LEU A 262 -16.87 16.91 6.24
CA LEU A 262 -17.10 17.30 7.63
C LEU A 262 -17.49 16.12 8.52
N ALA A 263 -18.30 15.20 7.99
CA ALA A 263 -18.74 14.00 8.69
C ALA A 263 -17.66 12.93 8.85
N GLN A 264 -16.63 12.93 7.99
CA GLN A 264 -15.56 11.93 8.06
C GLN A 264 -14.82 12.03 9.40
N ARG A 265 -14.66 10.89 10.07
CA ARG A 265 -13.86 10.79 11.30
C ARG A 265 -12.42 10.40 10.98
N MET A 266 -11.48 10.97 11.72
CA MET A 266 -10.05 10.78 11.57
C MET A 266 -9.41 10.44 12.92
N ILE A 267 -8.33 9.68 12.90
CA ILE A 267 -7.55 9.29 14.08
C ILE A 267 -6.04 9.38 13.80
N LEU A 268 -5.25 9.84 14.77
CA LEU A 268 -3.79 9.80 14.72
C LEU A 268 -3.29 8.36 14.98
N THR A 269 -2.48 7.81 14.08
CA THR A 269 -2.06 6.39 14.11
C THR A 269 -0.59 6.20 14.48
N ILE A 270 0.13 7.28 14.77
CA ILE A 270 1.54 7.24 15.19
C ILE A 270 1.74 8.06 16.47
N PRO A 271 2.76 7.73 17.29
CA PRO A 271 3.09 8.56 18.45
C PRO A 271 3.35 10.00 18.03
N ARG A 272 2.75 10.95 18.75
CA ARG A 272 2.87 12.40 18.49
C ARG A 272 4.31 12.89 18.29
N HIS A 273 5.27 12.29 18.98
CA HIS A 273 6.69 12.67 18.92
C HIS A 273 7.46 12.06 17.73
N LEU A 274 6.90 11.03 17.07
CA LEU A 274 7.46 10.44 15.84
C LEU A 274 6.88 11.07 14.57
N LEU A 275 5.94 12.00 14.72
CA LEU A 275 5.31 12.68 13.62
C LEU A 275 6.30 13.56 12.86
N THR A 276 6.26 13.50 11.53
CA THR A 276 7.09 14.33 10.65
C THR A 276 6.24 15.35 9.88
N LEU A 277 6.72 16.60 9.83
CA LEU A 277 6.14 17.67 9.02
C LEU A 277 6.81 17.76 7.65
N LYS A 278 6.93 16.61 6.99
CA LYS A 278 7.57 16.45 5.69
C LYS A 278 6.71 15.58 4.80
N ALA A 279 6.64 15.93 3.52
CA ALA A 279 5.97 15.11 2.50
C ALA A 279 6.81 15.03 1.23
N SER A 280 6.88 13.86 0.61
CA SER A 280 7.57 13.66 -0.66
C SER A 280 6.60 13.87 -1.83
N THR A 281 6.94 14.76 -2.75
CA THR A 281 6.11 15.15 -3.89
C THR A 281 6.88 14.92 -5.19
N ALA A 282 6.23 15.10 -6.34
CA ALA A 282 6.90 14.98 -7.64
C ALA A 282 8.08 15.96 -7.80
N ARG A 283 8.04 17.11 -7.11
CA ARG A 283 9.08 18.15 -7.17
C ARG A 283 10.13 18.04 -6.06
N GLY A 284 10.03 17.00 -5.21
CA GLY A 284 10.94 16.75 -4.10
C GLY A 284 10.26 16.75 -2.73
N GLU A 285 11.06 16.77 -1.67
CA GLU A 285 10.57 16.87 -0.29
C GLU A 285 10.12 18.31 0.01
N VAL A 286 8.95 18.45 0.64
CA VAL A 286 8.38 19.72 1.10
C VAL A 286 8.17 19.69 2.61
N GLU A 287 8.44 20.83 3.26
CA GLU A 287 8.14 21.04 4.67
C GLU A 287 6.70 21.55 4.86
N LEU A 288 6.01 21.00 5.84
CA LEU A 288 4.62 21.32 6.15
C LEU A 288 4.57 22.45 7.19
N HIS A 289 3.85 23.54 6.88
CA HIS A 289 3.84 24.75 7.71
C HIS A 289 3.24 24.53 9.10
N GLU A 290 4.04 24.66 10.16
CA GLU A 290 3.60 24.39 11.55
C GLU A 290 2.31 25.11 11.94
N ARG A 291 2.09 26.35 11.45
CA ARG A 291 0.88 27.15 11.71
C ARG A 291 -0.41 26.37 11.44
N VAL A 292 -0.42 25.51 10.42
CA VAL A 292 -1.60 24.74 10.03
C VAL A 292 -1.58 23.35 10.65
N TYR A 293 -0.45 22.64 10.59
CA TYR A 293 -0.40 21.21 10.93
C TYR A 293 -0.39 20.99 12.44
N ARG A 294 0.33 21.81 13.22
CA ARG A 294 0.46 21.62 14.66
C ARG A 294 -0.89 21.68 15.40
N PRO A 295 -1.77 22.67 15.13
CA PRO A 295 -3.12 22.68 15.71
C PRO A 295 -3.94 21.43 15.41
N VAL A 296 -3.88 20.93 14.17
CA VAL A 296 -4.61 19.72 13.73
C VAL A 296 -4.08 18.48 14.44
N ILE A 297 -2.77 18.35 14.53
CA ILE A 297 -2.11 17.21 15.17
C ILE A 297 -2.39 17.21 16.68
N ASP A 298 -2.24 18.36 17.34
CA ASP A 298 -2.44 18.46 18.79
C ASP A 298 -3.91 18.16 19.14
N CYS A 299 -4.86 18.50 18.24
CA CYS A 299 -6.26 18.10 18.37
C CYS A 299 -6.48 16.57 18.31
N LEU A 300 -5.59 15.81 17.66
CA LEU A 300 -5.68 14.34 17.51
C LEU A 300 -4.74 13.57 18.45
N ALA A 301 -3.95 14.27 19.28
CA ALA A 301 -2.90 13.67 20.10
C ALA A 301 -3.41 12.83 21.29
N ASP A 302 -4.72 12.88 21.57
CA ASP A 302 -5.39 11.98 22.53
C ASP A 302 -5.74 10.60 21.92
N TYR A 303 -5.43 10.41 20.64
CA TYR A 303 -5.69 9.21 19.86
C TYR A 303 -7.17 8.81 19.81
N GLN A 304 -8.09 9.77 19.99
CA GLN A 304 -9.53 9.53 19.84
C GLN A 304 -10.02 9.91 18.44
N PRO A 305 -10.92 9.13 17.83
CA PRO A 305 -11.56 9.52 16.58
C PRO A 305 -12.31 10.86 16.70
N LYS A 306 -12.03 11.79 15.79
CA LYS A 306 -12.74 13.07 15.70
C LYS A 306 -13.21 13.33 14.28
N SER A 307 -14.41 13.87 14.14
CA SER A 307 -14.90 14.36 12.84
C SER A 307 -14.06 15.53 12.36
N VAL A 308 -13.93 15.69 11.03
CA VAL A 308 -13.27 16.87 10.45
C VAL A 308 -13.95 18.16 10.92
N GLU A 309 -15.26 18.15 11.15
CA GLU A 309 -15.97 19.29 11.74
C GLU A 309 -15.45 19.66 13.13
N GLN A 310 -15.32 18.69 14.03
CA GLN A 310 -14.78 18.92 15.38
C GLN A 310 -13.35 19.44 15.34
N ILE A 311 -12.52 18.87 14.46
CA ILE A 311 -11.13 19.31 14.28
C ILE A 311 -11.09 20.76 13.79
N ALA A 312 -11.89 21.11 12.78
CA ALA A 312 -11.96 22.46 12.25
C ALA A 312 -12.38 23.49 13.32
N ARG A 313 -13.40 23.18 14.13
CA ARG A 313 -13.83 24.05 15.24
C ARG A 313 -12.73 24.24 16.29
N ASN A 314 -11.98 23.19 16.61
CA ASN A 314 -10.88 23.27 17.59
C ASN A 314 -9.68 24.09 17.09
N CYS A 315 -9.42 24.09 15.78
CA CYS A 315 -8.31 24.82 15.19
C CYS A 315 -8.66 26.28 14.80
N GLU A 316 -9.95 26.66 14.81
CA GLU A 316 -10.42 27.99 14.40
C GLU A 316 -9.80 29.11 15.26
N ALA A 317 -9.74 28.92 16.58
CA ALA A 317 -9.13 29.88 17.50
C ALA A 317 -7.62 30.12 17.25
N GLN A 318 -6.97 29.21 16.51
CA GLN A 318 -5.55 29.28 16.12
C GLN A 318 -5.39 29.82 14.69
N GLY A 319 -6.46 30.31 14.06
CA GLY A 319 -6.45 30.90 12.73
C GLY A 319 -6.32 29.88 11.59
N VAL A 320 -6.66 28.61 11.84
CA VAL A 320 -6.68 27.57 10.80
C VAL A 320 -8.10 27.44 10.26
N THR A 321 -8.25 27.67 8.97
CA THR A 321 -9.53 27.56 8.27
C THR A 321 -9.94 26.10 8.07
N GLN A 322 -11.23 25.86 7.89
CA GLN A 322 -11.74 24.52 7.56
C GLN A 322 -11.07 23.93 6.30
N GLY A 323 -10.81 24.77 5.28
CA GLY A 323 -10.14 24.33 4.05
C GLY A 323 -8.72 23.84 4.31
N GLU A 324 -7.97 24.56 5.15
CA GLU A 324 -6.63 24.16 5.59
C GLU A 324 -6.67 22.87 6.43
N VAL A 325 -7.67 22.68 7.29
CA VAL A 325 -7.84 21.41 8.03
C VAL A 325 -8.07 20.23 7.10
N ILE A 326 -8.97 20.37 6.12
CA ILE A 326 -9.23 19.30 5.14
C ILE A 326 -7.95 18.97 4.36
N GLN A 327 -7.24 19.99 3.88
CA GLN A 327 -5.98 19.79 3.16
C GLN A 327 -4.93 19.11 4.04
N ALA A 328 -4.75 19.57 5.28
CA ALA A 328 -3.78 19.00 6.22
C ALA A 328 -4.08 17.52 6.51
N LEU A 329 -5.33 17.17 6.78
CA LEU A 329 -5.76 15.79 7.00
C LEU A 329 -5.55 14.91 5.76
N PHE A 330 -5.72 15.46 4.57
CA PHE A 330 -5.44 14.75 3.31
C PHE A 330 -3.95 14.39 3.19
N ILE A 331 -3.04 15.33 3.49
CA ILE A 331 -1.60 15.08 3.46
C ILE A 331 -1.19 14.09 4.55
N LEU A 332 -1.66 14.29 5.80
CA LEU A 332 -1.36 13.42 6.92
C LEU A 332 -1.88 11.98 6.70
N ALA A 333 -2.99 11.83 5.97
CA ALA A 333 -3.46 10.52 5.51
C ALA A 333 -2.57 9.92 4.41
N GLY A 334 -2.12 10.74 3.45
CA GLY A 334 -1.16 10.32 2.42
C GLY A 334 0.19 9.87 2.96
N THR A 335 0.61 10.39 4.13
CA THR A 335 1.82 9.98 4.84
C THR A 335 1.57 8.91 5.91
N LEU A 336 0.36 8.34 5.98
CA LEU A 336 -0.05 7.28 6.92
C LEU A 336 0.07 7.66 8.40
N GLN A 337 0.07 8.95 8.72
CA GLN A 337 0.16 9.47 10.08
C GLN A 337 -1.23 9.59 10.72
N VAL A 338 -2.24 9.86 9.91
CA VAL A 338 -3.65 9.95 10.30
C VAL A 338 -4.45 9.02 9.39
N GLN A 339 -5.49 8.38 9.88
CA GLN A 339 -6.34 7.50 9.06
C GLN A 339 -7.83 7.81 9.23
N PRO A 340 -8.65 7.56 8.19
CA PRO A 340 -10.09 7.61 8.32
C PRO A 340 -10.59 6.51 9.27
N VAL A 341 -11.68 6.80 9.96
CA VAL A 341 -12.33 5.91 10.92
C VAL A 341 -13.69 5.46 10.37
N GLN A 342 -13.98 4.17 10.52
CA GLN A 342 -15.27 3.58 10.16
C GLN A 342 -16.38 4.03 11.12
N ASP A 343 -17.64 3.80 10.75
CA ASP A 343 -18.76 4.01 11.66
C ASP A 343 -18.77 2.97 12.80
N GLU A 344 -19.37 3.32 13.94
CA GLU A 344 -19.35 2.49 15.15
C GLU A 344 -19.97 1.09 14.96
N GLU A 345 -20.99 0.98 14.11
CA GLU A 345 -21.62 -0.32 13.82
C GLU A 345 -20.64 -1.23 13.08
N THR A 346 -19.99 -0.70 12.04
CA THR A 346 -18.96 -1.43 11.30
C THR A 346 -17.81 -1.85 12.20
N ILE A 347 -17.31 -0.96 13.07
CA ILE A 347 -16.25 -1.27 14.05
C ILE A 347 -16.67 -2.43 14.94
N ALA A 348 -17.88 -2.37 15.52
CA ALA A 348 -18.38 -3.39 16.43
C ALA A 348 -18.50 -4.77 15.77
N ARG A 349 -18.95 -4.84 14.51
CA ARG A 349 -19.03 -6.09 13.74
C ARG A 349 -17.66 -6.65 13.36
N ALA A 350 -16.70 -5.78 13.05
CA ALA A 350 -15.36 -6.17 12.63
C ALA A 350 -14.48 -6.66 13.78
N GLN A 351 -14.64 -6.08 14.98
CA GLN A 351 -13.81 -6.37 16.16
C GLN A 351 -13.58 -7.88 16.43
N PRO A 352 -14.61 -8.75 16.50
CA PRO A 352 -14.37 -10.17 16.77
C PRO A 352 -13.60 -10.89 15.65
N LEU A 353 -13.72 -10.44 14.40
CA LEU A 353 -13.00 -11.01 13.25
C LEU A 353 -11.55 -10.55 13.26
N THR A 354 -11.30 -9.26 13.52
CA THR A 354 -9.95 -8.72 13.64
C THR A 354 -9.20 -9.30 14.83
N ASP A 355 -9.86 -9.55 15.96
CA ASP A 355 -9.22 -10.19 17.12
C ASP A 355 -8.69 -11.59 16.78
N LYS A 356 -9.50 -12.40 16.09
CA LYS A 356 -9.11 -13.74 15.65
C LYS A 356 -7.98 -13.70 14.62
N LEU A 357 -8.10 -12.82 13.62
CA LEU A 357 -7.06 -12.64 12.61
C LEU A 357 -5.74 -12.21 13.25
N ASN A 358 -5.78 -11.18 14.11
CA ASN A 358 -4.60 -10.65 14.76
C ASN A 358 -3.94 -11.69 15.67
N ARG A 359 -4.73 -12.49 16.41
CA ARG A 359 -4.18 -13.61 17.19
C ARG A 359 -3.45 -14.61 16.28
N LYS A 360 -4.03 -14.99 15.14
CA LYS A 360 -3.36 -15.89 14.19
C LYS A 360 -2.08 -15.28 13.61
N LEU A 361 -2.08 -14.00 13.24
CA LEU A 361 -0.89 -13.30 12.74
C LEU A 361 0.22 -13.24 13.81
N CYS A 362 -0.14 -12.96 15.06
CA CYS A 362 0.77 -13.01 16.20
C CYS A 362 1.35 -14.41 16.42
N GLN A 363 0.54 -15.47 16.27
CA GLN A 363 1.01 -16.86 16.37
C GLN A 363 1.98 -17.22 15.24
N LEU A 364 1.68 -16.85 13.99
CA LEU A 364 2.59 -17.04 12.86
C LEU A 364 3.93 -16.32 13.10
N SER A 365 3.91 -15.14 13.72
CA SER A 365 5.14 -14.43 14.11
C SER A 365 5.96 -15.17 15.17
N ALA A 366 5.29 -15.88 16.10
CA ALA A 366 5.94 -16.76 17.06
C ALA A 366 6.58 -17.99 16.39
N GLU A 367 6.04 -18.44 15.26
CA GLU A 367 6.60 -19.52 14.42
C GLU A 367 7.73 -19.03 13.48
N GLY A 368 8.00 -17.72 13.45
CA GLY A 368 9.00 -17.10 12.56
C GLY A 368 8.48 -16.67 11.19
N LEU A 369 7.16 -16.73 10.96
CA LEU A 369 6.50 -16.27 9.74
C LEU A 369 6.02 -14.83 9.88
N GLU A 370 6.90 -13.89 9.55
CA GLU A 370 6.68 -12.47 9.75
C GLU A 370 5.80 -11.84 8.65
N GLN A 371 4.78 -11.09 9.05
CA GLN A 371 3.87 -10.39 8.13
C GLN A 371 3.90 -8.86 8.28
N GLY A 372 4.37 -8.35 9.43
CA GLY A 372 4.61 -6.92 9.65
C GLY A 372 3.36 -6.04 9.83
N ALA A 373 2.16 -6.61 9.88
CA ALA A 373 0.92 -5.86 10.00
C ALA A 373 -0.17 -6.61 10.78
N LEU A 374 -1.09 -5.85 11.39
CA LEU A 374 -2.30 -6.32 12.06
C LEU A 374 -3.53 -5.58 11.52
N ALA A 375 -4.72 -6.17 11.64
CA ALA A 375 -5.98 -5.57 11.21
C ALA A 375 -6.56 -4.66 12.29
N SER A 376 -6.97 -3.45 11.92
CA SER A 376 -7.66 -2.50 12.79
C SER A 376 -9.14 -2.43 12.39
N PRO A 377 -10.08 -2.82 13.28
CA PRO A 377 -11.51 -2.65 13.03
C PRO A 377 -11.90 -1.17 13.03
N VAL A 378 -11.11 -0.28 13.63
CA VAL A 378 -11.40 1.17 13.69
C VAL A 378 -11.17 1.83 12.33
N THR A 379 -10.08 1.48 11.65
CA THR A 379 -9.69 2.11 10.38
C THR A 379 -10.09 1.29 9.15
N GLY A 380 -10.54 0.04 9.31
CA GLY A 380 -10.85 -0.85 8.18
C GLY A 380 -9.60 -1.29 7.41
N SER A 381 -8.41 -1.10 7.98
CA SER A 381 -7.12 -1.20 7.28
C SER A 381 -6.05 -1.92 8.13
N ALA A 382 -4.87 -2.06 7.55
CA ALA A 382 -3.70 -2.59 8.22
C ALA A 382 -3.00 -1.53 9.10
N VAL A 383 -2.53 -1.95 10.27
CA VAL A 383 -1.64 -1.20 11.16
C VAL A 383 -0.30 -1.90 11.20
N THR A 384 0.78 -1.15 10.96
CA THR A 384 2.14 -1.68 11.00
C THR A 384 2.47 -2.17 12.40
N ALA A 385 2.87 -3.43 12.50
CA ALA A 385 3.31 -4.06 13.74
C ALA A 385 4.44 -5.01 13.40
N ASP A 386 5.66 -4.66 13.77
CA ASP A 386 6.80 -5.56 13.61
C ASP A 386 6.62 -6.83 14.45
N ARG A 387 7.53 -7.79 14.25
CA ARG A 387 7.51 -9.05 14.99
C ARG A 387 7.47 -8.87 16.50
N PHE A 388 8.25 -7.95 17.05
CA PHE A 388 8.29 -7.77 18.50
C PHE A 388 6.99 -7.20 19.04
N HIS A 389 6.39 -6.23 18.35
CA HIS A 389 5.04 -5.75 18.67
C HIS A 389 4.03 -6.89 18.66
N GLN A 390 4.08 -7.78 17.66
CA GLN A 390 3.20 -8.94 17.57
C GLN A 390 3.42 -9.94 18.71
N LEU A 391 4.66 -10.23 19.09
CA LEU A 391 4.97 -11.11 20.23
C LEU A 391 4.52 -10.51 21.57
N PHE A 392 4.69 -9.20 21.76
CA PHE A 392 4.23 -8.52 22.98
C PHE A 392 2.70 -8.53 23.09
N LEU A 393 2.00 -8.35 21.96
CA LEU A 393 0.55 -8.48 21.90
C LEU A 393 0.09 -9.92 22.16
N LEU A 394 0.80 -10.92 21.64
CA LEU A 394 0.51 -12.33 21.93
C LEU A 394 0.64 -12.62 23.42
N ALA A 395 1.73 -12.17 24.06
CA ALA A 395 1.92 -12.29 25.50
C ALA A 395 0.75 -11.68 26.29
N ARG A 396 0.27 -10.50 25.87
CA ARG A 396 -0.91 -9.87 26.47
C ARG A 396 -2.20 -10.66 26.28
N GLN A 397 -2.40 -11.22 25.09
CA GLN A 397 -3.54 -12.09 24.78
C GLN A 397 -3.53 -13.37 25.62
N ASP A 398 -2.36 -13.81 26.07
CA ASP A 398 -2.16 -14.95 26.98
C ASP A 398 -2.08 -14.53 28.46
N GLY A 399 -2.45 -13.27 28.77
CA GLY A 399 -2.68 -12.80 30.13
C GLY A 399 -1.54 -12.00 30.78
N GLN A 400 -0.41 -11.84 30.10
CA GLN A 400 0.73 -11.08 30.63
C GLN A 400 0.43 -9.57 30.68
N ARG A 401 0.74 -8.91 31.80
CA ARG A 401 0.32 -7.51 32.03
C ARG A 401 1.44 -6.49 32.03
N LEU A 402 2.66 -6.89 32.41
CA LEU A 402 3.78 -5.95 32.52
C LEU A 402 4.73 -6.10 31.32
N PRO A 403 5.38 -5.01 30.87
CA PRO A 403 6.37 -5.07 29.79
C PRO A 403 7.47 -6.11 30.01
N GLN A 404 7.93 -6.31 31.24
CA GLN A 404 8.95 -7.32 31.57
C GLN A 404 8.45 -8.76 31.31
N ASP A 405 7.16 -9.02 31.53
CA ASP A 405 6.57 -10.32 31.23
C ASP A 405 6.48 -10.56 29.71
N TRP A 406 6.15 -9.52 28.94
CA TRP A 406 6.10 -9.60 27.48
C TRP A 406 7.48 -9.85 26.88
N ALA A 407 8.50 -9.19 27.41
CA ALA A 407 9.89 -9.37 27.02
C ALA A 407 10.36 -10.81 27.31
N ARG A 408 10.07 -11.34 28.51
CA ARG A 408 10.38 -12.73 28.87
C ARG A 408 9.68 -13.73 27.95
N PHE A 409 8.40 -13.50 27.63
CA PHE A 409 7.65 -14.32 26.68
C PHE A 409 8.31 -14.34 25.29
N ALA A 410 8.59 -13.16 24.73
CA ALA A 410 9.24 -13.04 23.43
C ALA A 410 10.64 -13.68 23.43
N ASN A 411 11.41 -13.50 24.51
CA ASN A 411 12.73 -14.12 24.64
C ASN A 411 12.66 -15.64 24.63
N GLY A 412 11.71 -16.24 25.33
CA GLY A 412 11.51 -17.69 25.34
C GLY A 412 11.23 -18.26 23.94
N ILE A 413 10.43 -17.55 23.15
CA ILE A 413 10.17 -17.92 21.75
C ILE A 413 11.45 -17.87 20.92
N LEU A 414 12.21 -16.77 20.99
CA LEU A 414 13.46 -16.65 20.24
C LEU A 414 14.47 -17.75 20.62
N GLN A 415 14.62 -18.03 21.91
CA GLN A 415 15.49 -19.10 22.40
C GLN A 415 15.07 -20.47 21.87
N SER A 416 13.76 -20.77 21.84
CA SER A 416 13.25 -22.04 21.31
C SER A 416 13.53 -22.23 19.81
N LEU A 417 13.62 -21.13 19.05
CA LEU A 417 13.93 -21.13 17.63
C LEU A 417 15.44 -20.99 17.35
N GLY A 418 16.29 -20.88 18.38
CA GLY A 418 17.72 -20.62 18.22
C GLY A 418 18.02 -19.25 17.61
N GLN A 419 17.12 -18.27 17.78
CA GLN A 419 17.22 -16.95 17.16
C GLN A 419 17.81 -15.91 18.12
N ARG A 420 18.56 -14.96 17.56
CA ARG A 420 19.17 -13.83 18.27
C ARG A 420 18.76 -12.49 17.65
N ILE A 421 18.66 -11.45 18.48
CA ILE A 421 18.38 -10.10 18.00
C ILE A 421 19.64 -9.52 17.32
N ILE A 422 19.41 -8.82 16.21
CA ILE A 422 20.43 -8.05 15.51
C ILE A 422 20.18 -6.56 15.76
N ILE A 423 21.21 -5.85 16.21
CA ILE A 423 21.23 -4.38 16.37
C ILE A 423 22.35 -3.84 15.49
N GLU A 424 22.00 -2.96 14.55
CA GLU A 424 22.99 -2.29 13.66
C GLU A 424 23.94 -3.28 12.96
N GLY A 425 23.41 -4.44 12.57
CA GLY A 425 24.17 -5.51 11.89
C GLY A 425 25.01 -6.39 12.82
N LYS A 426 24.98 -6.16 14.14
CA LYS A 426 25.64 -7.00 15.14
C LYS A 426 24.64 -7.88 15.87
N VAL A 427 24.95 -9.17 15.96
CA VAL A 427 24.17 -10.13 16.74
C VAL A 427 24.44 -9.89 18.22
N ILE A 428 23.42 -9.90 19.06
CA ILE A 428 23.60 -9.89 20.51
C ILE A 428 24.13 -11.24 20.98
N ASP A 429 25.26 -11.22 21.68
CA ASP A 429 26.01 -12.44 22.01
C ASP A 429 25.56 -13.10 23.32
N SER A 430 24.93 -12.35 24.25
CA SER A 430 24.50 -12.89 25.55
C SER A 430 22.97 -12.93 25.74
N ASP A 431 22.48 -13.93 26.49
CA ASP A 431 21.06 -14.03 26.88
C ASP A 431 20.59 -12.84 27.71
N GLN A 432 21.48 -12.32 28.56
CA GLN A 432 21.17 -11.18 29.43
C GLN A 432 20.97 -9.90 28.61
N GLU A 433 21.85 -9.62 27.65
CA GLU A 433 21.72 -8.45 26.77
C GLU A 433 20.48 -8.57 25.87
N GLN A 434 20.17 -9.78 25.40
CA GLN A 434 18.97 -10.00 24.58
C GLN A 434 17.69 -9.70 25.37
N LEU A 435 17.59 -10.20 26.59
CA LEU A 435 16.45 -9.92 27.45
C LEU A 435 16.36 -8.43 27.79
N ALA A 436 17.48 -7.78 28.12
CA ALA A 436 17.51 -6.34 28.42
C ALA A 436 17.05 -5.49 27.23
N GLU A 437 17.44 -5.85 26.00
CA GLU A 437 16.97 -5.18 24.78
C GLU A 437 15.46 -5.40 24.57
N LEU A 438 14.96 -6.62 24.79
CA LEU A 438 13.53 -6.91 24.70
C LEU A 438 12.72 -6.13 25.74
N GLU A 439 13.21 -6.01 26.98
CA GLU A 439 12.58 -5.20 28.03
C GLU A 439 12.53 -3.73 27.63
N ARG A 440 13.62 -3.19 27.06
CA ARG A 440 13.66 -1.82 26.53
C ARG A 440 12.64 -1.61 25.41
N ARG A 441 12.51 -2.56 24.48
CA ARG A 441 11.51 -2.50 23.39
C ARG A 441 10.09 -2.61 23.91
N ALA A 442 9.83 -3.55 24.83
CA ALA A 442 8.52 -3.75 25.44
C ALA A 442 8.08 -2.52 26.24
N GLY A 443 9.01 -1.87 26.95
CA GLY A 443 8.76 -0.60 27.65
C GLY A 443 8.31 0.50 26.70
N LYS A 444 9.08 0.77 25.63
CA LYS A 444 8.70 1.76 24.60
C LYS A 444 7.38 1.42 23.91
N PHE A 445 7.14 0.14 23.62
CA PHE A 445 5.88 -0.31 23.05
C PHE A 445 4.71 -0.02 24.00
N GLY A 446 4.83 -0.38 25.28
CA GLY A 446 3.80 -0.14 26.29
C GLY A 446 3.50 1.33 26.52
N GLU A 447 4.52 2.19 26.47
CA GLU A 447 4.39 3.63 26.69
C GLU A 447 3.80 4.35 25.48
N PHE A 448 4.30 4.08 24.27
CA PHE A 448 4.01 4.93 23.10
C PHE A 448 3.06 4.31 22.08
N LEU A 449 3.08 2.98 21.90
CA LEU A 449 2.31 2.31 20.84
C LEU A 449 1.07 1.61 21.35
N LEU A 450 1.12 1.01 22.54
CA LEU A 450 -0.01 0.29 23.11
C LEU A 450 -1.27 1.17 23.27
N PRO A 451 -1.19 2.45 23.71
CA PRO A 451 -2.37 3.32 23.75
C PRO A 451 -3.02 3.50 22.37
N ILE A 452 -2.20 3.62 21.33
CA ILE A 452 -2.66 3.77 19.94
C ILE A 452 -3.27 2.46 19.45
N PHE A 453 -2.63 1.32 19.71
CA PHE A 453 -3.14 0.01 19.31
C PHE A 453 -4.48 -0.31 19.99
N LYS A 454 -4.67 0.14 21.24
CA LYS A 454 -5.97 0.08 21.91
C LYS A 454 -7.01 0.98 21.25
N ALA A 455 -6.64 2.23 20.94
CA ALA A 455 -7.53 3.16 20.25
C ALA A 455 -7.91 2.69 18.83
N LEU A 456 -7.06 1.90 18.18
CA LEU A 456 -7.30 1.27 16.89
C LEU A 456 -8.03 -0.09 16.98
N GLY A 457 -8.35 -0.55 18.18
CA GLY A 457 -9.01 -1.85 18.38
C GLY A 457 -8.13 -3.07 18.06
N VAL A 458 -6.82 -2.88 17.88
CA VAL A 458 -5.83 -3.95 17.64
C VAL A 458 -5.47 -4.68 18.94
N ALA A 459 -5.53 -3.97 20.07
CA ALA A 459 -5.20 -4.48 21.39
C ALA A 459 -6.31 -4.20 22.41
N ARG A 460 -6.42 -5.07 23.43
CA ARG A 460 -7.32 -4.89 24.59
C ARG A 460 -6.54 -4.51 25.85
#